data_AF-A0A9W4DUR6-F1
#
_entry.id   AF-A0A9W4DUR6-F1
#
_cell.length_a   1.000
_cell.length_b   1.000
_cell.length_c   1.000
_cell.angle_alpha   90.00
_cell.angle_beta   90.00
_cell.angle_gamma   90.00
#
_symmetry.space_group_name_H-M   'P 1'
#
loop_
_entity.id
_entity.type
_entity.pdbx_description
1 polymer ?
#
loop_
_entity_poly.entity_id
_entity_poly.type
_entity_poly.pdbx_seq_one_letter_code
_entity_poly.pdbx_strand_id
1 'polypeptide(L)'
;MPGPRTSRSRIALGATAALGVIALAAAGVATGSAQAAPPAAAAPAAAGTHRVLFDNTKAETAGNADWIISTSQPDPLGQDATPSAETDWTGALSSWGVALQKAGGYSLSTLPSGRTITYGSSSNAQDLSNFDTFVLTEPNVKLSAAEKTAVMTFVQNGGGLFLISDHNNSDRNNDGCDSPCVINDLLTSNGVDNTDPFGFSVDLLDISTDNPRAISSSSDPVLHGPFGTVTGSILRDGTTFTLKPADNPNVKGLLYRTGSSGNSGAFFATSTFGSGRVAIWGDSSPADDGTGQSGNTLYDGWNDPAGTDAALALNATAWLAGSGSTTTTPPTTTGGTTGGGGSCTAAQLIANPGFESGSSSWTATSGVINNSSGEAAHAGSYKAWLDGYGTATTDTVAQSITIPAGCAARLSFWLHIDTAETGSTVYDTLKVQVLNSAGTVLSTPATYSNVNAAAGFAQRSFDLSAYAGQTVTVKFTGTEGSKLQTSFVIDDVALAVS
;
A
#
# COMPACT_ATOMS: atom_id res chain seq x y z
N MET A 1 5.54 -67.35 20.46
CA MET A 1 5.18 -68.74 20.07
C MET A 1 5.13 -69.61 21.33
N PRO A 2 4.43 -70.75 21.37
CA PRO A 2 3.50 -71.33 20.38
C PRO A 2 2.03 -71.41 20.88
N GLY A 3 1.12 -71.92 20.04
CA GLY A 3 -0.24 -72.38 20.44
C GLY A 3 -0.24 -73.90 20.74
N PRO A 4 -1.22 -74.74 20.27
CA PRO A 4 -2.36 -74.42 19.37
C PRO A 4 -3.68 -75.24 19.62
N ARG A 5 -4.59 -75.25 18.62
CA ARG A 5 -5.74 -76.19 18.38
C ARG A 5 -7.02 -75.93 19.22
N THR A 6 -8.26 -76.26 18.80
CA THR A 6 -8.86 -77.08 17.69
C THR A 6 -10.35 -76.65 17.54
N SER A 7 -11.18 -76.94 16.50
CA SER A 7 -11.08 -77.33 15.06
C SER A 7 -12.52 -77.58 14.51
N ARG A 8 -12.70 -77.86 13.20
CA ARG A 8 -13.99 -78.14 12.47
C ARG A 8 -14.84 -76.86 12.22
N SER A 9 -15.84 -76.74 11.32
CA SER A 9 -16.46 -77.53 10.21
C SER A 9 -17.42 -76.59 9.41
N ARG A 10 -17.95 -76.85 8.19
CA ARG A 10 -17.61 -77.67 7.00
C ARG A 10 -18.62 -77.39 5.85
N ILE A 11 -18.24 -77.67 4.59
CA ILE A 11 -19.12 -77.97 3.41
C ILE A 11 -19.91 -76.76 2.80
N ALA A 12 -20.29 -76.72 1.50
CA ALA A 12 -19.59 -76.85 0.19
C ALA A 12 -20.62 -76.98 -0.98
N LEU A 13 -20.13 -76.99 -2.24
CA LEU A 13 -20.85 -77.07 -3.55
C LEU A 13 -21.54 -75.76 -4.01
N GLY A 14 -21.61 -75.44 -5.32
CA GLY A 14 -20.87 -76.02 -6.46
C GLY A 14 -21.54 -75.85 -7.84
N ALA A 15 -20.73 -75.74 -8.91
CA ALA A 15 -21.09 -75.79 -10.35
C ALA A 15 -21.98 -74.62 -10.89
N THR A 16 -22.04 -74.28 -12.19
CA THR A 16 -21.33 -74.74 -13.41
C THR A 16 -21.21 -73.57 -14.42
N ALA A 17 -20.40 -73.70 -15.47
CA ALA A 17 -20.21 -72.66 -16.50
C ALA A 17 -20.90 -72.98 -17.85
N ALA A 18 -21.19 -71.94 -18.64
CA ALA A 18 -21.51 -72.03 -20.07
C ALA A 18 -21.07 -70.74 -20.80
N LEU A 19 -20.59 -70.85 -22.04
CA LEU A 19 -20.21 -69.70 -22.88
C LEU A 19 -21.35 -69.33 -23.84
N GLY A 20 -21.45 -68.04 -24.19
CA GLY A 20 -22.24 -67.55 -25.31
C GLY A 20 -21.59 -66.29 -25.89
N VAL A 21 -21.29 -66.30 -27.20
CA VAL A 21 -20.63 -65.19 -27.91
C VAL A 21 -21.66 -64.44 -28.74
N ILE A 22 -21.72 -63.11 -28.58
CA ILE A 22 -22.38 -62.18 -29.51
C ILE A 22 -21.41 -61.02 -29.79
N ALA A 23 -21.40 -60.53 -31.03
CA ALA A 23 -20.39 -59.61 -31.54
C ALA A 23 -20.76 -58.11 -31.38
N LEU A 24 -19.80 -57.26 -31.78
CA LEU A 24 -19.78 -55.81 -31.63
C LEU A 24 -21.04 -55.09 -32.15
N ALA A 25 -21.43 -54.05 -31.40
CA ALA A 25 -21.93 -52.80 -31.97
C ALA A 25 -21.27 -51.63 -31.21
N ALA A 26 -20.51 -50.78 -31.90
CA ALA A 26 -19.83 -49.64 -31.28
C ALA A 26 -20.75 -48.41 -31.29
N ALA A 27 -21.22 -47.99 -30.11
CA ALA A 27 -21.89 -46.72 -29.90
C ALA A 27 -20.92 -45.74 -29.23
N GLY A 28 -20.44 -44.75 -29.99
CA GLY A 28 -19.53 -43.74 -29.47
C GLY A 28 -20.25 -42.76 -28.55
N VAL A 29 -20.12 -42.95 -27.24
CA VAL A 29 -20.59 -41.98 -26.24
C VAL A 29 -19.58 -40.83 -26.19
N ALA A 30 -19.85 -39.76 -26.94
CA ALA A 30 -19.08 -38.53 -26.83
C ALA A 30 -19.30 -37.93 -25.43
N THR A 31 -18.28 -38.01 -24.58
CA THR A 31 -18.25 -37.28 -23.30
C THR A 31 -18.11 -35.80 -23.60
N GLY A 32 -19.24 -35.15 -23.87
CA GLY A 32 -19.31 -33.70 -24.04
C GLY A 32 -18.76 -33.03 -22.80
N SER A 33 -17.60 -32.39 -22.93
CA SER A 33 -17.00 -31.57 -21.88
C SER A 33 -17.90 -30.35 -21.66
N ALA A 34 -18.86 -30.48 -20.75
CA ALA A 34 -19.59 -29.37 -20.19
C ALA A 34 -18.59 -28.49 -19.44
N GLN A 35 -18.00 -27.54 -20.17
CA GLN A 35 -17.10 -26.54 -19.61
C GLN A 35 -17.90 -25.78 -18.57
N ALA A 36 -17.58 -26.01 -17.29
CA ALA A 36 -18.17 -25.25 -16.21
C ALA A 36 -17.99 -23.77 -16.52
N ALA A 37 -19.07 -22.99 -16.44
CA ALA A 37 -18.96 -21.55 -16.51
C ALA A 37 -17.91 -21.11 -15.47
N PRO A 38 -17.00 -20.17 -15.81
CA PRO A 38 -16.05 -19.68 -14.83
C PRO A 38 -16.83 -19.19 -13.60
N PRO A 39 -16.34 -19.41 -12.37
CA PRO A 39 -16.97 -18.86 -11.19
C PRO A 39 -17.16 -17.36 -11.43
N ALA A 40 -18.36 -16.85 -11.16
CA ALA A 40 -18.68 -15.45 -11.39
C ALA A 40 -17.61 -14.61 -10.68
N ALA A 41 -16.87 -13.82 -11.45
CA ALA A 41 -15.78 -13.02 -10.91
C ALA A 41 -16.33 -12.17 -9.77
N ALA A 42 -15.63 -12.15 -8.64
CA ALA A 42 -15.93 -11.21 -7.57
C ALA A 42 -15.97 -9.81 -8.21
N ALA A 43 -16.99 -9.02 -7.87
CA ALA A 43 -17.19 -7.71 -8.49
C ALA A 43 -15.88 -6.90 -8.34
N PRO A 44 -15.35 -6.30 -9.43
CA PRO A 44 -14.06 -5.65 -9.37
C PRO A 44 -14.12 -4.49 -8.37
N ALA A 45 -13.34 -4.61 -7.30
CA ALA A 45 -13.17 -3.56 -6.31
C ALA A 45 -12.58 -2.30 -6.99
N ALA A 46 -12.86 -1.12 -6.40
CA ALA A 46 -12.47 0.15 -6.99
C ALA A 46 -10.94 0.24 -7.17
N ALA A 47 -10.50 0.64 -8.37
CA ALA A 47 -9.09 0.89 -8.64
C ALA A 47 -8.63 2.16 -7.90
N GLY A 48 -7.72 2.02 -6.95
CA GLY A 48 -7.18 3.13 -6.15
C GLY A 48 -7.14 2.90 -4.63
N THR A 49 -7.63 1.77 -4.13
CA THR A 49 -7.69 1.48 -2.69
C THR A 49 -6.51 0.63 -2.19
N HIS A 50 -5.75 1.14 -1.23
CA HIS A 50 -4.72 0.42 -0.47
C HIS A 50 -5.35 -0.55 0.54
N ARG A 51 -4.96 -1.82 0.51
CA ARG A 51 -5.56 -2.89 1.31
C ARG A 51 -4.64 -3.22 2.48
N VAL A 52 -5.10 -3.00 3.71
CA VAL A 52 -4.31 -3.22 4.94
C VAL A 52 -4.92 -4.34 5.77
N LEU A 53 -4.12 -5.34 6.11
CA LEU A 53 -4.47 -6.42 7.02
C LEU A 53 -3.74 -6.22 8.35
N PHE A 54 -4.47 -6.11 9.45
CA PHE A 54 -3.94 -6.18 10.81
C PHE A 54 -4.03 -7.63 11.30
N ASP A 55 -3.04 -8.11 12.05
CA ASP A 55 -3.12 -9.45 12.66
C ASP A 55 -3.95 -9.47 13.95
N ASN A 56 -4.49 -10.63 14.28
CA ASN A 56 -5.01 -10.97 15.60
C ASN A 56 -4.84 -12.50 15.86
N THR A 57 -3.79 -13.10 15.31
CA THR A 57 -3.51 -14.54 15.33
C THR A 57 -2.27 -14.93 16.13
N LYS A 58 -1.53 -13.96 16.68
CA LYS A 58 -0.36 -14.15 17.55
C LYS A 58 -0.58 -13.55 18.94
N ALA A 59 -1.84 -13.51 19.38
CA ALA A 59 -2.31 -13.07 20.71
C ALA A 59 -2.16 -11.56 20.97
N GLU A 60 -2.51 -10.78 19.96
CA GLU A 60 -2.61 -9.31 19.95
C GLU A 60 -3.62 -8.76 20.99
N THR A 61 -4.56 -9.60 21.47
CA THR A 61 -5.48 -9.29 22.58
C THR A 61 -5.04 -9.95 23.90
N ALA A 62 -3.73 -10.02 24.17
CA ALA A 62 -3.18 -10.51 25.43
C ALA A 62 -2.53 -9.37 26.22
N GLY A 63 -2.73 -9.37 27.53
CA GLY A 63 -2.11 -8.38 28.43
C GLY A 63 -3.01 -7.19 28.73
N ASN A 64 -2.50 -5.98 28.52
CA ASN A 64 -3.10 -4.74 29.01
C ASN A 64 -3.96 -4.01 27.97
N ALA A 65 -3.79 -4.32 26.69
CA ALA A 65 -4.45 -3.66 25.56
C ALA A 65 -4.94 -4.72 24.56
N ASP A 66 -5.80 -4.31 23.63
CA ASP A 66 -6.21 -5.12 22.48
C ASP A 66 -5.62 -4.50 21.22
N TRP A 67 -4.57 -5.08 20.65
CA TRP A 67 -3.85 -4.53 19.49
C TRP A 67 -4.59 -4.76 18.16
N ILE A 68 -5.85 -4.31 18.13
CA ILE A 68 -6.82 -4.49 17.03
C ILE A 68 -7.44 -3.14 16.68
N ILE A 69 -7.83 -2.96 15.42
CA ILE A 69 -8.53 -1.74 14.95
C ILE A 69 -10.04 -1.73 15.24
N SER A 70 -10.61 -2.87 15.61
CA SER A 70 -12.04 -3.03 15.92
C SER A 70 -12.32 -4.39 16.58
N THR A 71 -13.37 -4.43 17.40
CA THR A 71 -13.98 -5.68 17.90
C THR A 71 -14.79 -6.41 16.83
N SER A 72 -15.22 -5.72 15.77
CA SER A 72 -15.79 -6.34 14.57
C SER A 72 -14.67 -6.85 13.67
N GLN A 73 -14.61 -8.18 13.49
CA GLN A 73 -13.57 -8.84 12.71
C GLN A 73 -14.19 -9.94 11.83
N PRO A 74 -13.73 -10.15 10.59
CA PRO A 74 -12.55 -9.53 9.96
C PRO A 74 -12.79 -8.15 9.36
N ASP A 75 -14.03 -7.63 9.38
CA ASP A 75 -14.40 -6.33 8.79
C ASP A 75 -14.77 -5.33 9.91
N PRO A 76 -13.99 -4.24 10.10
CA PRO A 76 -14.26 -3.27 11.16
C PRO A 76 -15.52 -2.44 10.89
N LEU A 77 -15.99 -2.34 9.64
CA LEU A 77 -17.21 -1.61 9.26
C LEU A 77 -18.49 -2.26 9.81
N GLY A 78 -18.39 -3.48 10.37
CA GLY A 78 -19.45 -4.12 11.14
C GLY A 78 -19.65 -3.55 12.55
N GLN A 79 -18.70 -2.75 13.08
CA GLN A 79 -18.88 -2.02 14.34
C GLN A 79 -19.51 -0.64 14.08
N ASP A 80 -18.88 0.17 13.23
CA ASP A 80 -19.50 1.37 12.62
C ASP A 80 -19.09 1.43 11.15
N ALA A 81 -20.07 1.63 10.26
CA ALA A 81 -19.87 1.62 8.80
C ALA A 81 -19.43 2.97 8.21
N THR A 82 -19.40 4.03 9.03
CA THR A 82 -19.04 5.40 8.67
C THR A 82 -18.26 6.09 9.82
N PRO A 83 -17.16 5.49 10.32
CA PRO A 83 -16.47 6.02 11.49
C PRO A 83 -15.90 7.41 11.22
N SER A 84 -15.99 8.26 12.23
CA SER A 84 -15.75 9.70 12.16
C SER A 84 -14.97 10.21 13.36
N ALA A 85 -15.20 9.62 14.54
CA ALA A 85 -14.41 9.78 15.75
C ALA A 85 -13.67 8.48 16.06
N GLU A 86 -12.55 8.63 16.76
CA GLU A 86 -11.60 7.59 17.13
C GLU A 86 -12.27 6.47 17.95
N THR A 87 -13.27 6.84 18.76
CA THR A 87 -14.10 5.96 19.59
C THR A 87 -15.25 5.23 18.86
N ASP A 88 -15.43 5.44 17.55
CA ASP A 88 -16.51 4.78 16.79
C ASP A 88 -16.20 3.27 16.59
N TRP A 89 -14.90 2.91 16.62
CA TRP A 89 -14.42 1.53 16.73
C TRP A 89 -13.87 1.25 18.15
N THR A 90 -13.35 0.05 18.41
CA THR A 90 -12.85 -0.33 19.75
C THR A 90 -11.70 -1.33 19.67
N GLY A 91 -10.62 -1.01 20.36
CA GLY A 91 -9.32 -1.69 20.32
C GLY A 91 -8.22 -0.63 20.21
N ALA A 92 -7.05 -0.87 20.77
CA ALA A 92 -6.02 0.16 20.95
C ALA A 92 -5.48 0.76 19.63
N LEU A 93 -5.77 0.14 18.48
CA LEU A 93 -5.40 0.66 17.16
C LEU A 93 -6.57 1.34 16.42
N SER A 94 -7.69 1.63 17.10
CA SER A 94 -8.92 2.14 16.45
C SER A 94 -8.65 3.44 15.70
N SER A 95 -7.94 4.40 16.30
CA SER A 95 -7.58 5.68 15.69
C SER A 95 -6.75 5.53 14.42
N TRP A 96 -5.88 4.52 14.34
CA TRP A 96 -5.15 4.20 13.12
C TRP A 96 -6.10 3.72 12.02
N GLY A 97 -6.99 2.78 12.35
CA GLY A 97 -8.00 2.31 11.41
C GLY A 97 -8.96 3.41 10.97
N VAL A 98 -9.52 4.15 11.91
CA VAL A 98 -10.46 5.26 11.69
C VAL A 98 -9.80 6.39 10.91
N ALA A 99 -8.53 6.73 11.16
CA ALA A 99 -7.81 7.75 10.37
C ALA A 99 -7.56 7.31 8.92
N LEU A 100 -7.18 6.05 8.67
CA LEU A 100 -7.07 5.49 7.31
C LEU A 100 -8.43 5.47 6.60
N GLN A 101 -9.51 5.13 7.31
CA GLN A 101 -10.87 5.11 6.78
C GLN A 101 -11.36 6.55 6.45
N LYS A 102 -11.07 7.53 7.32
CA LYS A 102 -11.38 8.97 7.13
C LYS A 102 -10.58 9.60 5.99
N ALA A 103 -9.35 9.14 5.75
CA ALA A 103 -8.50 9.62 4.65
C ALA A 103 -9.04 9.22 3.27
N GLY A 104 -9.78 8.11 3.20
CA GLY A 104 -10.20 7.50 1.94
C GLY A 104 -9.02 6.82 1.22
N GLY A 105 -9.34 6.00 0.21
CA GLY A 105 -8.31 5.24 -0.52
C GLY A 105 -7.68 4.10 0.29
N TYR A 106 -8.26 3.72 1.44
CA TYR A 106 -7.90 2.53 2.21
C TYR A 106 -9.08 1.58 2.37
N SER A 107 -8.80 0.28 2.49
CA SER A 107 -9.74 -0.74 2.94
C SER A 107 -9.05 -1.65 3.93
N LEU A 108 -9.68 -1.85 5.09
CA LEU A 108 -9.04 -2.45 6.26
C LEU A 108 -9.66 -3.80 6.58
N SER A 109 -8.86 -4.72 7.11
CA SER A 109 -9.34 -5.99 7.65
C SER A 109 -8.46 -6.44 8.81
N THR A 110 -9.00 -7.24 9.71
CA THR A 110 -8.23 -7.95 10.76
C THR A 110 -8.24 -9.45 10.46
N LEU A 111 -7.10 -10.13 10.54
CA LEU A 111 -7.02 -11.59 10.47
C LEU A 111 -7.39 -12.16 11.86
N PRO A 112 -8.61 -12.72 12.08
CA PRO A 112 -9.09 -12.96 13.43
C PRO A 112 -8.40 -14.14 14.12
N SER A 113 -8.42 -14.17 15.45
CA SER A 113 -7.82 -15.25 16.25
C SER A 113 -8.33 -16.65 15.86
N GLY A 114 -7.44 -17.64 15.90
CA GLY A 114 -7.70 -19.00 15.41
C GLY A 114 -7.63 -19.16 13.88
N ARG A 115 -7.27 -18.12 13.12
CA ARG A 115 -6.87 -18.23 11.71
C ARG A 115 -5.38 -18.50 11.56
N THR A 116 -4.86 -18.38 10.34
CA THR A 116 -3.47 -18.68 9.98
C THR A 116 -3.01 -17.70 8.89
N ILE A 117 -1.81 -17.14 9.07
CA ILE A 117 -1.22 -16.24 8.07
C ILE A 117 -0.81 -17.07 6.84
N THR A 118 -1.29 -16.68 5.65
CA THR A 118 -1.08 -17.43 4.40
C THR A 118 -0.79 -16.47 3.24
N TYR A 119 -0.08 -16.96 2.22
CA TYR A 119 0.16 -16.24 0.97
C TYR A 119 -0.04 -17.20 -0.21
N GLY A 120 -0.91 -16.81 -1.16
CA GLY A 120 -1.30 -17.61 -2.33
C GLY A 120 -2.39 -18.66 -2.07
N SER A 121 -3.01 -18.66 -0.88
CA SER A 121 -4.10 -19.58 -0.51
C SER A 121 -5.47 -19.02 -0.89
N SER A 122 -5.97 -19.40 -2.08
CA SER A 122 -7.27 -18.95 -2.59
C SER A 122 -8.49 -19.41 -1.76
N SER A 123 -8.29 -20.18 -0.68
CA SER A 123 -9.32 -20.57 0.30
C SER A 123 -9.36 -19.68 1.54
N ASN A 124 -8.37 -18.80 1.75
CA ASN A 124 -8.39 -17.81 2.82
C ASN A 124 -8.77 -16.44 2.24
N ALA A 125 -9.88 -15.86 2.71
CA ALA A 125 -10.28 -14.51 2.33
C ALA A 125 -9.26 -13.46 2.81
N GLN A 126 -8.67 -13.70 3.98
CA GLN A 126 -7.61 -12.89 4.57
C GLN A 126 -6.19 -13.40 4.18
N ASP A 127 -6.02 -13.98 2.99
CA ASP A 127 -4.69 -14.33 2.46
C ASP A 127 -3.91 -13.07 2.09
N LEU A 128 -2.61 -13.04 2.40
CA LEU A 128 -1.73 -11.88 2.17
C LEU A 128 -1.65 -11.45 0.70
N SER A 129 -1.92 -12.32 -0.27
CA SER A 129 -1.98 -11.93 -1.69
C SER A 129 -3.19 -11.03 -2.03
N ASN A 130 -4.18 -10.94 -1.13
CA ASN A 130 -5.31 -10.02 -1.23
C ASN A 130 -5.02 -8.63 -0.63
N PHE A 131 -3.83 -8.36 -0.10
CA PHE A 131 -3.48 -7.11 0.59
C PHE A 131 -2.22 -6.45 0.01
N ASP A 132 -2.02 -5.17 0.37
CA ASP A 132 -0.84 -4.39 0.03
C ASP A 132 0.09 -4.21 1.25
N THR A 133 -0.50 -4.06 2.46
CA THR A 133 0.22 -3.98 3.74
C THR A 133 -0.29 -5.01 4.73
N PHE A 134 0.61 -5.64 5.49
CA PHE A 134 0.33 -6.45 6.67
C PHE A 134 0.95 -5.82 7.92
N VAL A 135 0.17 -5.72 9.00
CA VAL A 135 0.57 -5.11 10.28
C VAL A 135 0.52 -6.17 11.37
N LEU A 136 1.67 -6.43 11.99
CA LEU A 136 1.84 -7.40 13.08
C LEU A 136 2.31 -6.65 14.33
N THR A 137 1.39 -6.39 15.25
CA THR A 137 1.62 -5.55 16.43
C THR A 137 1.81 -6.39 17.69
N GLU A 138 2.95 -6.23 18.37
CA GLU A 138 3.28 -6.93 19.61
C GLU A 138 2.97 -8.45 19.59
N PRO A 139 3.45 -9.21 18.58
CA PRO A 139 3.11 -10.62 18.45
C PRO A 139 3.66 -11.42 19.64
N ASN A 140 2.76 -12.01 20.40
CA ASN A 140 3.01 -12.75 21.64
C ASN A 140 3.06 -14.29 21.44
N VAL A 141 2.94 -14.78 20.20
CA VAL A 141 3.04 -16.21 19.86
C VAL A 141 3.95 -16.36 18.66
N LYS A 142 4.85 -17.35 18.65
CA LYS A 142 5.70 -17.62 17.48
C LYS A 142 4.88 -18.01 16.25
N LEU A 143 5.15 -17.33 15.14
CA LEU A 143 4.66 -17.73 13.82
C LEU A 143 5.15 -19.15 13.48
N SER A 144 4.27 -20.00 13.00
CA SER A 144 4.66 -21.32 12.50
C SER A 144 5.56 -21.20 11.25
N ALA A 145 6.28 -22.27 10.91
CA ALA A 145 7.19 -22.25 9.75
C ALA A 145 6.48 -21.85 8.44
N ALA A 146 5.24 -22.29 8.25
CA ALA A 146 4.43 -21.93 7.07
C ALA A 146 4.03 -20.45 7.08
N GLU A 147 3.67 -19.89 8.24
CA GLU A 147 3.30 -18.47 8.39
C GLU A 147 4.52 -17.56 8.19
N LYS A 148 5.69 -17.93 8.72
CA LYS A 148 6.94 -17.19 8.48
C LYS A 148 7.32 -17.21 6.99
N THR A 149 7.23 -18.36 6.34
CA THR A 149 7.41 -18.45 4.88
C THR A 149 6.39 -17.60 4.12
N ALA A 150 5.11 -17.55 4.54
CA ALA A 150 4.07 -16.73 3.93
C ALA A 150 4.36 -15.23 4.04
N VAL A 151 4.67 -14.72 5.24
CA VAL A 151 5.04 -13.30 5.47
C VAL A 151 6.26 -12.90 4.64
N MET A 152 7.31 -13.73 4.63
CA MET A 152 8.52 -13.41 3.87
C MET A 152 8.32 -13.47 2.36
N THR A 153 7.49 -14.41 1.87
CA THR A 153 7.14 -14.49 0.44
C THR A 153 6.27 -13.30 0.02
N PHE A 154 5.34 -12.86 0.87
CA PHE A 154 4.55 -11.65 0.65
C PHE A 154 5.43 -10.41 0.48
N VAL A 155 6.35 -10.15 1.41
CA VAL A 155 7.30 -9.03 1.29
C VAL A 155 8.18 -9.19 0.05
N GLN A 156 8.77 -10.36 -0.20
CA GLN A 156 9.64 -10.59 -1.36
C GLN A 156 8.95 -10.25 -2.69
N ASN A 157 7.63 -10.46 -2.80
CA ASN A 157 6.84 -10.22 -4.00
C ASN A 157 6.15 -8.83 -4.04
N GLY A 158 6.52 -7.90 -3.15
CA GLY A 158 6.07 -6.50 -3.21
C GLY A 158 5.26 -6.01 -2.02
N GLY A 159 4.87 -6.91 -1.10
CA GLY A 159 4.10 -6.56 0.09
C GLY A 159 4.83 -5.63 1.06
N GLY A 160 4.06 -4.77 1.73
CA GLY A 160 4.52 -3.95 2.84
C GLY A 160 4.31 -4.66 4.18
N LEU A 161 5.37 -4.82 4.98
CA LEU A 161 5.28 -5.37 6.34
C LEU A 161 5.54 -4.27 7.39
N PHE A 162 4.56 -4.05 8.27
CA PHE A 162 4.72 -3.25 9.49
C PHE A 162 4.87 -4.22 10.66
N LEU A 163 5.98 -4.11 11.38
CA LEU A 163 6.22 -4.81 12.64
C LEU A 163 6.17 -3.80 13.80
N ILE A 164 5.58 -4.17 14.93
CA ILE A 164 5.74 -3.43 16.19
C ILE A 164 6.24 -4.40 17.25
N SER A 165 7.34 -4.04 17.92
CA SER A 165 7.92 -4.78 19.03
C SER A 165 7.82 -3.95 20.29
N ASP A 166 7.35 -4.57 21.37
CA ASP A 166 7.38 -4.02 22.72
C ASP A 166 8.73 -4.39 23.42
N HIS A 167 8.89 -4.07 24.70
CA HIS A 167 10.04 -4.40 25.54
C HIS A 167 10.32 -5.91 25.70
N ASN A 168 11.54 -6.25 26.09
CA ASN A 168 11.89 -7.56 26.62
C ASN A 168 11.12 -7.81 27.94
N ASN A 169 10.58 -9.01 28.12
CA ASN A 169 9.58 -9.41 29.13
C ASN A 169 8.12 -9.01 28.82
N SER A 170 7.81 -8.52 27.61
CA SER A 170 6.43 -8.29 27.14
C SER A 170 5.63 -9.59 26.85
N ASP A 171 6.01 -10.73 27.43
CA ASP A 171 5.29 -12.00 27.32
C ASP A 171 3.99 -11.95 28.14
N ARG A 172 2.90 -11.56 27.48
CA ARG A 172 1.58 -11.38 28.07
C ARG A 172 0.81 -12.69 28.24
N ASN A 173 1.19 -13.78 27.54
CA ASN A 173 0.47 -15.05 27.55
C ASN A 173 1.20 -16.17 28.33
N ASN A 174 2.47 -15.98 28.66
CA ASN A 174 3.38 -16.89 29.36
C ASN A 174 3.78 -18.15 28.55
N ASP A 175 3.90 -18.06 27.22
CA ASP A 175 4.44 -19.14 26.38
C ASP A 175 5.99 -19.23 26.39
N GLY A 176 6.65 -18.16 26.87
CA GLY A 176 8.10 -18.03 26.94
C GLY A 176 8.73 -17.23 25.79
N CYS A 177 7.93 -16.50 24.99
CA CYS A 177 8.41 -15.69 23.88
C CYS A 177 7.64 -14.38 23.72
N ASP A 178 8.28 -13.29 24.15
CA ASP A 178 7.82 -11.91 23.95
C ASP A 178 7.94 -11.44 22.48
N SER A 179 7.44 -10.24 22.18
CA SER A 179 7.47 -9.72 20.80
C SER A 179 8.89 -9.51 20.22
N PRO A 180 9.92 -9.08 20.98
CA PRO A 180 11.32 -9.20 20.54
C PRO A 180 11.75 -10.63 20.19
N CYS A 181 11.35 -11.63 20.97
CA CYS A 181 11.63 -13.03 20.70
C CYS A 181 10.92 -13.53 19.42
N VAL A 182 9.64 -13.21 19.21
CA VAL A 182 8.87 -13.63 18.02
C VAL A 182 9.43 -12.98 16.75
N ILE A 183 9.74 -11.69 16.80
CA ILE A 183 10.25 -10.96 15.63
C ILE A 183 11.68 -11.42 15.28
N ASN A 184 12.57 -11.61 16.26
CA ASN A 184 13.90 -12.17 15.99
C ASN A 184 13.85 -13.61 15.43
N ASP A 185 12.85 -14.42 15.81
CA ASP A 185 12.62 -15.76 15.25
C ASP A 185 12.15 -15.71 13.78
N LEU A 186 11.35 -14.71 13.38
CA LEU A 186 11.03 -14.42 11.98
C LEU A 186 12.28 -13.98 11.20
N LEU A 187 13.08 -13.06 11.74
CA LEU A 187 14.26 -12.50 11.06
C LEU A 187 15.39 -13.53 10.83
N THR A 188 15.48 -14.56 11.67
CA THR A 188 16.58 -15.54 11.63
C THR A 188 16.17 -16.96 11.19
N SER A 189 14.87 -17.26 11.11
CA SER A 189 14.39 -18.65 10.96
C SER A 189 13.04 -18.75 10.20
N ASN A 190 12.94 -18.14 9.02
CA ASN A 190 11.69 -18.06 8.24
C ASN A 190 11.56 -19.04 7.05
N GLY A 191 12.67 -19.60 6.56
CA GLY A 191 12.67 -20.57 5.45
C GLY A 191 12.68 -19.99 4.04
N VAL A 192 12.66 -18.66 3.88
CA VAL A 192 12.87 -17.96 2.60
C VAL A 192 14.30 -17.41 2.54
N ASP A 193 14.70 -16.67 3.58
CA ASP A 193 16.06 -16.17 3.78
C ASP A 193 16.35 -16.04 5.28
N ASN A 194 17.27 -16.85 5.78
CA ASN A 194 17.62 -16.91 7.20
C ASN A 194 18.87 -16.08 7.55
N THR A 195 19.27 -15.13 6.71
CA THR A 195 20.53 -14.36 6.84
C THR A 195 20.35 -12.90 7.25
N ASP A 196 19.31 -12.62 8.06
CA ASP A 196 18.82 -11.27 8.37
C ASP A 196 18.44 -10.47 7.09
N PRO A 197 17.41 -10.93 6.35
CA PRO A 197 17.02 -10.35 5.07
C PRO A 197 16.54 -8.90 5.14
N PHE A 198 16.24 -8.38 6.33
CA PHE A 198 15.83 -6.98 6.52
C PHE A 198 16.99 -6.11 7.05
N GLY A 199 18.09 -6.71 7.49
CA GLY A 199 19.27 -6.03 8.00
C GLY A 199 19.08 -5.42 9.39
N PHE A 200 18.30 -6.03 10.27
CA PHE A 200 18.17 -5.59 11.66
C PHE A 200 17.82 -6.73 12.62
N SER A 201 18.18 -6.58 13.88
CA SER A 201 17.61 -7.38 14.98
C SER A 201 16.98 -6.50 16.03
N VAL A 202 15.94 -7.00 16.68
CA VAL A 202 15.34 -6.37 17.86
C VAL A 202 16.28 -6.57 19.04
N ASP A 203 16.62 -5.47 19.72
CA ASP A 203 17.42 -5.51 20.93
C ASP A 203 16.57 -6.10 22.08
N LEU A 204 17.19 -6.88 22.97
CA LEU A 204 16.51 -7.40 24.15
C LEU A 204 16.64 -6.38 25.29
N LEU A 205 15.83 -5.33 25.23
CA LEU A 205 15.85 -4.18 26.13
C LEU A 205 14.48 -3.88 26.71
N ASP A 206 14.50 -3.29 27.90
CA ASP A 206 13.36 -2.75 28.65
C ASP A 206 13.74 -1.29 28.97
N ILE A 207 13.08 -0.35 28.29
CA ILE A 207 13.44 1.07 28.25
C ILE A 207 12.22 1.85 28.71
N SER A 208 12.16 2.19 30.00
CA SER A 208 10.91 2.72 30.57
C SER A 208 10.45 4.07 30.02
N THR A 209 11.36 4.96 29.62
CA THR A 209 10.98 6.16 28.87
C THR A 209 12.10 6.76 28.02
N ASP A 210 11.73 7.22 26.83
CA ASP A 210 12.48 8.13 25.97
C ASP A 210 11.45 8.96 25.17
N ASN A 211 11.90 9.94 24.38
CA ASN A 211 11.06 10.54 23.33
C ASN A 211 11.88 10.60 22.04
N PRO A 212 11.99 9.48 21.30
CA PRO A 212 12.81 9.35 20.11
C PRO A 212 12.56 10.43 19.05
N ARG A 213 13.59 10.77 18.28
CA ARG A 213 13.57 11.89 17.33
C ARG A 213 13.96 11.48 15.92
N ALA A 214 13.30 12.10 14.95
CA ALA A 214 13.52 11.85 13.54
C ALA A 214 14.91 12.34 13.09
N ILE A 215 15.52 11.63 12.14
CA ILE A 215 16.73 12.10 11.46
C ILE A 215 16.45 13.34 10.62
N SER A 216 17.49 14.15 10.38
CA SER A 216 17.40 15.23 9.41
C SER A 216 17.37 14.67 7.98
N SER A 217 16.16 14.57 7.44
CA SER A 217 15.87 14.33 6.02
C SER A 217 14.79 15.30 5.56
N SER A 218 14.82 15.71 4.30
CA SER A 218 13.84 16.58 3.65
C SER A 218 13.03 15.90 2.54
N SER A 219 13.23 14.60 2.34
CA SER A 219 12.63 13.83 1.23
C SER A 219 12.34 12.35 1.58
N ASP A 220 12.47 11.97 2.86
CA ASP A 220 12.07 10.63 3.28
C ASP A 220 10.53 10.55 3.33
N PRO A 221 9.90 9.56 2.67
CA PRO A 221 8.44 9.49 2.52
C PRO A 221 7.71 9.03 3.78
N VAL A 222 8.40 8.44 4.77
CA VAL A 222 7.82 8.15 6.08
C VAL A 222 7.86 9.41 6.96
N LEU A 223 8.94 10.19 6.86
CA LEU A 223 9.07 11.44 7.63
C LEU A 223 8.29 12.62 7.05
N HIS A 224 7.99 12.63 5.75
CA HIS A 224 7.26 13.72 5.05
C HIS A 224 6.19 13.16 4.09
N GLY A 225 5.44 12.17 4.54
CA GLY A 225 4.34 11.59 3.77
C GLY A 225 3.05 12.43 3.81
N PRO A 226 1.97 11.93 3.20
CA PRO A 226 0.72 12.68 3.03
C PRO A 226 -0.02 13.00 4.35
N PHE A 227 0.35 12.35 5.46
CA PHE A 227 -0.24 12.59 6.79
C PHE A 227 0.55 13.59 7.65
N GLY A 228 1.52 14.29 7.05
CA GLY A 228 2.27 15.37 7.68
C GLY A 228 3.72 15.01 8.02
N THR A 229 4.42 15.93 8.68
CA THR A 229 5.83 15.77 9.04
C THR A 229 5.99 15.04 10.38
N VAL A 230 6.73 13.93 10.36
CA VAL A 230 7.18 13.24 11.58
C VAL A 230 8.42 13.96 12.12
N THR A 231 8.36 14.40 13.37
CA THR A 231 9.49 15.03 14.09
C THR A 231 10.09 14.11 15.14
N GLY A 232 9.31 13.14 15.60
CA GLY A 232 9.67 12.16 16.61
C GLY A 232 8.51 11.25 16.96
N SER A 233 8.72 10.50 18.03
CA SER A 233 7.75 9.56 18.58
C SER A 233 7.98 9.50 20.10
N ILE A 234 7.08 8.86 20.82
CA ILE A 234 7.25 8.57 22.25
C ILE A 234 7.88 7.20 22.47
N LEU A 235 8.31 6.94 23.70
CA LEU A 235 8.70 5.60 24.16
C LEU A 235 8.30 5.47 25.65
N ARG A 236 7.51 4.43 25.98
CA ARG A 236 6.95 4.08 27.28
C ARG A 236 7.09 2.55 27.45
N ASP A 237 8.07 2.11 28.25
CA ASP A 237 8.40 0.69 28.44
C ASP A 237 8.63 -0.08 27.11
N GLY A 238 9.58 0.37 26.27
CA GLY A 238 9.84 -0.19 24.92
C GLY A 238 11.27 -0.71 24.65
N THR A 239 11.63 -0.93 23.39
CA THR A 239 12.94 -1.45 22.92
C THR A 239 13.55 -0.64 21.74
N THR A 240 14.66 -1.12 21.16
CA THR A 240 15.30 -0.57 19.94
C THR A 240 15.78 -1.66 18.97
N PHE A 241 16.35 -1.23 17.85
CA PHE A 241 16.93 -2.07 16.81
C PHE A 241 18.44 -1.81 16.63
N THR A 242 19.19 -2.89 16.54
CA THR A 242 20.56 -2.90 16.00
C THR A 242 20.50 -3.16 14.51
N LEU A 243 21.00 -2.21 13.71
CA LEU A 243 20.97 -2.23 12.25
C LEU A 243 22.24 -2.83 11.67
N LYS A 244 22.10 -3.60 10.59
CA LYS A 244 23.15 -4.35 9.91
C LYS A 244 23.14 -4.08 8.41
N PRO A 245 23.62 -2.91 7.95
CA PRO A 245 23.73 -2.59 6.51
C PRO A 245 24.67 -3.50 5.72
N ALA A 246 25.41 -4.40 6.39
CA ALA A 246 26.20 -5.45 5.75
C ALA A 246 25.34 -6.63 5.28
N ASP A 247 24.23 -6.91 5.97
CA ASP A 247 23.31 -8.00 5.67
C ASP A 247 22.22 -7.51 4.69
N ASN A 248 21.67 -6.31 4.91
CA ASN A 248 20.87 -5.60 3.90
C ASN A 248 21.20 -4.08 3.86
N PRO A 249 21.80 -3.56 2.77
CA PRO A 249 22.22 -2.16 2.67
C PRO A 249 21.05 -1.16 2.51
N ASN A 250 19.81 -1.63 2.39
CA ASN A 250 18.62 -0.76 2.33
C ASN A 250 18.10 -0.37 3.72
N VAL A 251 18.59 -0.99 4.79
CA VAL A 251 18.13 -0.72 6.16
C VAL A 251 18.51 0.69 6.63
N LYS A 252 17.55 1.40 7.23
CA LYS A 252 17.69 2.78 7.72
C LYS A 252 16.89 2.97 9.00
N GLY A 253 17.55 3.35 10.09
CA GLY A 253 16.85 3.96 11.23
C GLY A 253 16.41 5.38 10.85
N LEU A 254 15.13 5.68 11.05
CA LEU A 254 14.53 6.98 10.76
C LEU A 254 14.27 7.78 12.04
N LEU A 255 13.92 7.12 13.15
CA LEU A 255 13.89 7.71 14.49
C LEU A 255 14.92 7.01 15.37
N TYR A 256 15.59 7.77 16.24
CA TYR A 256 16.55 7.26 17.21
C TYR A 256 16.23 7.75 18.61
N ARG A 257 16.59 6.94 19.61
CA ARG A 257 16.58 7.32 21.02
C ARG A 257 17.46 8.54 21.32
N THR A 258 17.19 9.23 22.42
CA THR A 258 17.95 10.43 22.82
C THR A 258 19.45 10.11 22.92
N GLY A 259 20.26 10.77 22.09
CA GLY A 259 21.71 10.59 22.02
C GLY A 259 22.19 9.38 21.18
N SER A 260 21.29 8.64 20.54
CA SER A 260 21.63 7.52 19.65
C SER A 260 21.64 7.93 18.17
N SER A 261 22.42 7.24 17.34
CA SER A 261 22.45 7.41 15.87
C SER A 261 23.21 6.26 15.18
N GLY A 262 23.03 6.09 13.88
CA GLY A 262 23.77 5.09 13.10
C GLY A 262 23.19 3.69 13.24
N ASN A 263 23.99 2.71 13.67
CA ASN A 263 23.59 1.30 13.63
C ASN A 263 23.01 0.76 14.95
N SER A 264 22.77 1.60 15.96
CA SER A 264 22.29 1.16 17.28
C SER A 264 21.39 2.21 17.90
N GLY A 265 20.42 1.78 18.72
CA GLY A 265 19.44 2.67 19.34
C GLY A 265 18.46 3.30 18.35
N ALA A 266 18.28 2.68 17.17
CA ALA A 266 17.20 3.02 16.25
C ALA A 266 15.87 2.58 16.86
N PHE A 267 14.88 3.46 16.86
CA PHE A 267 13.57 3.23 17.48
C PHE A 267 12.45 3.08 16.44
N PHE A 268 12.63 3.68 15.27
CA PHE A 268 11.87 3.34 14.08
C PHE A 268 12.84 3.08 12.94
N ALA A 269 12.70 1.95 12.25
CA ALA A 269 13.56 1.58 11.13
C ALA A 269 12.74 1.13 9.91
N THR A 270 13.32 1.30 8.73
CA THR A 270 12.78 0.83 7.45
C THR A 270 13.81 0.01 6.68
N SER A 271 13.34 -0.89 5.82
CA SER A 271 14.18 -1.69 4.91
C SER A 271 13.37 -2.15 3.69
N THR A 272 14.00 -2.84 2.74
CA THR A 272 13.34 -3.44 1.57
C THR A 272 13.87 -4.84 1.30
N PHE A 273 12.99 -5.76 0.90
CA PHE A 273 13.36 -7.15 0.61
C PHE A 273 12.59 -7.67 -0.60
N GLY A 274 13.30 -8.25 -1.58
CA GLY A 274 12.75 -8.50 -2.90
C GLY A 274 12.22 -7.20 -3.52
N SER A 275 10.93 -7.15 -3.84
CA SER A 275 10.24 -5.94 -4.31
C SER A 275 9.51 -5.16 -3.21
N GLY A 276 9.36 -5.73 -2.01
CA GLY A 276 8.55 -5.17 -0.93
C GLY A 276 9.33 -4.31 0.07
N ARG A 277 8.59 -3.84 1.07
CA ARG A 277 9.02 -2.81 2.02
C ARG A 277 8.75 -3.29 3.44
N VAL A 278 9.60 -2.89 4.38
CA VAL A 278 9.47 -3.25 5.80
C VAL A 278 9.65 -2.00 6.64
N ALA A 279 8.80 -1.83 7.65
CA ALA A 279 8.96 -0.85 8.72
C ALA A 279 8.85 -1.57 10.06
N ILE A 280 9.59 -1.09 11.07
CA ILE A 280 9.52 -1.60 12.44
C ILE A 280 9.60 -0.47 13.47
N TRP A 281 8.75 -0.54 14.49
CA TRP A 281 8.60 0.42 15.59
C TRP A 281 8.87 -0.29 16.93
N GLY A 282 9.64 0.35 17.82
CA GLY A 282 10.15 -0.25 19.06
C GLY A 282 9.28 -0.11 20.31
N ASP A 283 7.99 0.20 20.16
CA ASP A 283 7.02 0.30 21.26
C ASP A 283 5.60 0.21 20.68
N SER A 284 4.66 -0.38 21.40
CA SER A 284 3.23 -0.46 21.06
C SER A 284 2.41 0.71 21.64
N SER A 285 2.85 1.32 22.74
CA SER A 285 2.25 2.49 23.39
C SER A 285 2.07 3.72 22.49
N PRO A 286 2.95 4.04 21.50
CA PRO A 286 2.74 5.10 20.51
C PRO A 286 1.56 4.88 19.56
N ALA A 287 1.17 3.62 19.38
CA ALA A 287 0.07 3.22 18.50
C ALA A 287 -1.25 3.01 19.26
N ASP A 288 -1.18 2.85 20.60
CA ASP A 288 -2.33 2.91 21.50
C ASP A 288 -2.95 4.33 21.50
N ASP A 289 -4.27 4.38 21.50
CA ASP A 289 -5.08 5.59 21.40
C ASP A 289 -6.02 5.81 22.59
N GLY A 290 -5.89 4.98 23.63
CA GLY A 290 -6.78 5.04 24.80
C GLY A 290 -8.18 4.45 24.56
N THR A 291 -8.47 3.88 23.40
CA THR A 291 -9.72 3.16 23.10
C THR A 291 -9.50 1.64 23.21
N GLY A 292 -10.50 0.91 23.73
CA GLY A 292 -10.33 -0.52 23.96
C GLY A 292 -11.42 -1.14 24.81
N GLN A 293 -11.29 -2.44 25.08
CA GLN A 293 -12.30 -3.19 25.81
C GLN A 293 -12.25 -2.88 27.32
N SER A 294 -13.39 -3.06 28.00
CA SER A 294 -13.54 -2.75 29.42
C SER A 294 -12.69 -3.67 30.30
N GLY A 295 -11.61 -3.14 30.86
CA GLY A 295 -10.66 -3.86 31.71
C GLY A 295 -9.20 -3.56 31.36
N ASN A 296 -8.98 -3.04 30.16
CA ASN A 296 -7.67 -2.67 29.63
C ASN A 296 -7.03 -1.51 30.41
N THR A 297 -5.70 -1.47 30.42
CA THR A 297 -4.88 -0.37 30.93
C THR A 297 -4.13 0.24 29.75
N LEU A 298 -4.75 1.26 29.16
CA LEU A 298 -4.37 1.86 27.88
C LEU A 298 -3.55 3.15 28.08
N TYR A 299 -2.77 3.51 27.08
CA TYR A 299 -1.99 4.75 26.98
C TYR A 299 -2.35 5.49 25.69
N ASP A 300 -2.91 6.70 25.75
CA ASP A 300 -3.12 7.50 24.53
C ASP A 300 -1.79 8.09 24.05
N GLY A 301 -1.06 7.30 23.25
CA GLY A 301 0.20 7.67 22.62
C GLY A 301 0.01 8.24 21.22
N TRP A 302 -1.05 7.81 20.53
CA TRP A 302 -1.49 8.34 19.24
C TRP A 302 -1.61 9.87 19.24
N ASN A 303 -2.10 10.44 20.35
CA ASN A 303 -2.26 11.88 20.54
C ASN A 303 -1.21 12.53 21.49
N ASP A 304 -0.16 11.82 21.94
CA ASP A 304 0.82 12.37 22.89
C ASP A 304 1.66 13.50 22.23
N PRO A 305 1.58 14.76 22.71
CA PRO A 305 2.26 15.90 22.11
C PRO A 305 3.80 15.87 22.29
N ALA A 306 4.36 14.85 22.95
CA ALA A 306 5.79 14.59 22.98
C ALA A 306 6.31 13.90 21.70
N GLY A 307 5.44 13.45 20.80
CA GLY A 307 5.80 12.85 19.52
C GLY A 307 4.98 13.36 18.33
N THR A 308 4.84 12.53 17.30
CA THR A 308 4.09 12.77 16.05
C THR A 308 3.58 11.43 15.51
N ASP A 309 3.05 10.61 16.42
CA ASP A 309 2.96 9.16 16.31
C ASP A 309 1.90 8.72 15.31
N ALA A 310 0.74 9.38 15.30
CA ALA A 310 -0.27 9.26 14.26
C ALA A 310 0.31 9.48 12.84
N ALA A 311 1.13 10.52 12.65
CA ALA A 311 1.73 10.81 11.34
C ALA A 311 2.77 9.74 10.94
N LEU A 312 3.51 9.20 11.92
CA LEU A 312 4.47 8.10 11.70
C LEU A 312 3.76 6.82 11.26
N ALA A 313 2.73 6.40 12.00
CA ALA A 313 1.92 5.22 11.68
C ALA A 313 1.29 5.31 10.27
N LEU A 314 0.67 6.44 9.95
CA LEU A 314 -0.06 6.64 8.70
C LEU A 314 0.90 6.83 7.49
N ASN A 315 1.97 7.60 7.62
CA ASN A 315 2.97 7.74 6.56
C ASN A 315 3.71 6.42 6.28
N ALA A 316 4.05 5.66 7.34
CA ALA A 316 4.63 4.33 7.18
C ALA A 316 3.63 3.38 6.50
N THR A 317 2.34 3.41 6.86
CA THR A 317 1.29 2.62 6.20
C THR A 317 1.20 2.95 4.70
N ALA A 318 1.20 4.24 4.33
CA ALA A 318 1.21 4.68 2.93
C ALA A 318 2.47 4.21 2.18
N TRP A 319 3.64 4.37 2.79
CA TRP A 319 4.91 3.95 2.22
C TRP A 319 4.99 2.43 2.03
N LEU A 320 4.50 1.65 2.99
CA LEU A 320 4.39 0.19 2.88
C LEU A 320 3.43 -0.22 1.75
N ALA A 321 2.26 0.44 1.65
CA ALA A 321 1.26 0.18 0.61
C ALA A 321 1.64 0.72 -0.79
N GLY A 322 2.91 1.08 -1.01
CA GLY A 322 3.48 1.48 -2.30
C GLY A 322 3.68 2.99 -2.49
N SER A 323 2.89 3.83 -1.82
CA SER A 323 2.85 5.28 -2.02
C SER A 323 4.10 6.01 -1.51
N GLY A 324 4.84 6.68 -2.39
CA GLY A 324 5.95 7.57 -2.01
C GLY A 324 7.38 7.09 -2.29
N SER A 325 7.60 6.11 -3.18
CA SER A 325 8.98 5.78 -3.61
C SER A 325 9.39 6.55 -4.87
N THR A 326 10.32 7.52 -4.71
CA THR A 326 10.94 8.27 -5.83
C THR A 326 12.47 8.10 -5.89
N THR A 327 13.05 7.20 -5.11
CA THR A 327 14.51 6.98 -5.04
C THR A 327 14.90 5.51 -5.00
N THR A 328 15.34 4.98 -6.14
CA THR A 328 16.24 3.81 -6.20
C THR A 328 17.44 4.14 -7.08
N THR A 329 18.61 4.32 -6.46
CA THR A 329 19.88 4.37 -7.18
C THR A 329 20.20 2.94 -7.67
N PRO A 330 20.43 2.69 -8.96
CA PRO A 330 20.64 1.33 -9.45
C PRO A 330 21.91 0.67 -8.87
N PRO A 331 21.85 -0.57 -8.37
CA PRO A 331 23.05 -1.34 -8.05
C PRO A 331 23.80 -1.67 -9.34
N THR A 332 25.11 -1.36 -9.37
CA THR A 332 25.96 -1.64 -10.53
C THR A 332 26.38 -3.11 -10.55
N THR A 333 25.69 -3.95 -11.31
CA THR A 333 26.16 -5.31 -11.65
C THR A 333 26.11 -5.59 -13.15
N THR A 334 27.15 -6.26 -13.62
CA THR A 334 27.39 -6.54 -15.04
C THR A 334 26.68 -7.80 -15.54
N GLY A 335 26.01 -7.68 -16.69
CA GLY A 335 26.01 -8.71 -17.73
C GLY A 335 25.39 -10.08 -17.43
N GLY A 336 24.10 -10.23 -17.73
CA GLY A 336 23.42 -11.53 -17.80
C GLY A 336 22.23 -11.50 -18.74
N THR A 337 22.35 -12.02 -19.96
CA THR A 337 21.29 -11.99 -20.98
C THR A 337 20.45 -13.27 -20.99
N THR A 338 19.23 -13.19 -20.44
CA THR A 338 18.09 -14.04 -20.85
C THR A 338 16.80 -13.25 -20.74
N GLY A 339 15.96 -13.30 -21.78
CA GLY A 339 14.71 -12.56 -21.84
C GLY A 339 13.54 -13.28 -21.17
N GLY A 340 12.71 -12.51 -20.48
CA GLY A 340 11.36 -12.87 -20.02
C GLY A 340 10.49 -11.61 -20.08
N GLY A 341 9.21 -11.76 -20.43
CA GLY A 341 8.32 -10.60 -20.56
C GLY A 341 8.07 -9.96 -19.20
N GLY A 342 8.45 -8.69 -19.03
CA GLY A 342 8.14 -7.93 -17.83
C GLY A 342 6.64 -7.70 -17.73
N SER A 343 6.00 -8.24 -16.69
CA SER A 343 4.62 -7.91 -16.36
C SER A 343 4.54 -6.48 -15.85
N CYS A 344 3.88 -5.60 -16.59
CA CYS A 344 3.47 -4.31 -16.04
C CYS A 344 2.43 -4.54 -14.95
N THR A 345 2.64 -3.97 -13.76
CA THR A 345 1.60 -3.88 -12.75
C THR A 345 0.72 -2.67 -13.08
N ALA A 346 -0.56 -2.91 -13.33
CA ALA A 346 -1.49 -1.84 -13.66
C ALA A 346 -1.66 -0.87 -12.48
N ALA A 347 -1.52 0.44 -12.74
CA ALA A 347 -1.49 1.46 -11.70
C ALA A 347 -1.92 2.84 -12.21
N GLN A 348 -2.32 3.72 -11.30
CA GLN A 348 -2.45 5.16 -11.53
C GLN A 348 -1.18 5.86 -11.06
N LEU A 349 -0.58 6.72 -11.89
CA LEU A 349 0.72 7.35 -11.62
C LEU A 349 0.65 8.86 -11.37
N ILE A 350 -0.53 9.50 -11.50
CA ILE A 350 -0.73 10.90 -11.08
C ILE A 350 -1.16 10.93 -9.61
N ALA A 351 -0.40 11.67 -8.80
CA ALA A 351 -0.79 12.04 -7.43
C ALA A 351 -1.67 13.30 -7.43
N ASN A 352 -2.60 13.40 -6.47
CA ASN A 352 -3.57 14.49 -6.37
C ASN A 352 -4.31 14.79 -7.71
N PRO A 353 -4.98 13.77 -8.32
CA PRO A 353 -5.44 13.83 -9.71
C PRO A 353 -6.54 14.87 -9.97
N GLY A 354 -7.48 15.04 -9.03
CA GLY A 354 -8.53 16.07 -9.06
C GLY A 354 -8.18 17.33 -8.27
N PHE A 355 -6.90 17.59 -7.99
CA PHE A 355 -6.40 18.80 -7.33
C PHE A 355 -6.93 19.12 -5.90
N GLU A 356 -7.76 18.27 -5.29
CA GLU A 356 -8.39 18.48 -3.98
C GLU A 356 -7.40 18.77 -2.83
N SER A 357 -6.15 18.28 -2.91
CA SER A 357 -5.08 18.63 -1.96
C SER A 357 -4.35 19.94 -2.32
N GLY A 358 -4.99 20.84 -3.06
CA GLY A 358 -4.40 22.07 -3.58
C GLY A 358 -3.21 21.80 -4.50
N SER A 359 -2.14 22.59 -4.39
CA SER A 359 -0.91 22.39 -5.18
C SER A 359 -0.02 21.23 -4.70
N SER A 360 -0.48 20.40 -3.76
CA SER A 360 0.26 19.19 -3.35
C SER A 360 0.54 18.29 -4.57
N SER A 361 1.78 17.83 -4.70
CA SER A 361 2.31 17.08 -5.86
C SER A 361 2.29 17.81 -7.22
N TRP A 362 1.90 19.09 -7.30
CA TRP A 362 1.82 19.85 -8.55
C TRP A 362 2.68 21.13 -8.51
N THR A 363 3.52 21.32 -9.52
CA THR A 363 4.17 22.61 -9.78
C THR A 363 3.26 23.43 -10.68
N ALA A 364 2.69 24.53 -10.17
CA ALA A 364 1.77 25.39 -10.91
C ALA A 364 2.10 26.88 -10.74
N THR A 365 1.59 27.73 -11.64
CA THR A 365 1.55 29.18 -11.37
C THR A 365 0.67 29.46 -10.15
N SER A 366 1.01 30.48 -9.37
CA SER A 366 0.25 30.85 -8.17
C SER A 366 -1.18 31.24 -8.54
N GLY A 367 -2.17 30.55 -7.96
CA GLY A 367 -3.60 30.76 -8.22
C GLY A 367 -4.24 29.79 -9.21
N VAL A 368 -3.45 29.09 -10.06
CA VAL A 368 -3.99 28.15 -11.06
C VAL A 368 -4.77 27.01 -10.40
N ILE A 369 -4.21 26.40 -9.37
CA ILE A 369 -4.93 25.39 -8.59
C ILE A 369 -5.77 26.08 -7.52
N ASN A 370 -7.10 26.08 -7.68
CA ASN A 370 -8.01 26.80 -6.79
C ASN A 370 -9.42 26.19 -6.72
N ASN A 371 -10.13 26.47 -5.63
CA ASN A 371 -11.53 26.12 -5.39
C ASN A 371 -12.50 27.32 -5.55
N SER A 372 -12.13 28.34 -6.33
CA SER A 372 -13.01 29.48 -6.59
C SER A 372 -14.21 29.06 -7.45
N SER A 373 -15.36 29.71 -7.26
CA SER A 373 -16.61 29.41 -7.99
C SER A 373 -16.75 30.18 -9.32
N GLY A 374 -15.65 30.69 -9.89
CA GLY A 374 -15.67 31.38 -11.18
C GLY A 374 -15.84 30.40 -12.34
N GLU A 375 -15.16 29.26 -12.23
CA GLU A 375 -15.32 28.08 -13.09
C GLU A 375 -15.77 26.89 -12.23
N ALA A 376 -16.48 25.95 -12.85
CA ALA A 376 -16.81 24.68 -12.19
C ALA A 376 -15.61 23.73 -12.19
N ALA A 377 -15.48 22.91 -11.15
CA ALA A 377 -14.69 21.68 -11.24
C ALA A 377 -15.49 20.60 -11.99
N HIS A 378 -14.82 19.55 -12.47
CA HIS A 378 -15.48 18.36 -13.03
C HIS A 378 -15.96 17.44 -11.90
N ALA A 379 -15.11 17.24 -10.90
CA ALA A 379 -15.40 16.53 -9.66
C ALA A 379 -14.93 17.36 -8.45
N GLY A 380 -15.29 16.96 -7.22
CA GLY A 380 -14.78 17.61 -6.01
C GLY A 380 -15.13 19.10 -5.89
N SER A 381 -14.11 19.95 -5.70
CA SER A 381 -14.22 21.40 -5.48
C SER A 381 -13.00 22.19 -5.98
N TYR A 382 -11.84 21.56 -6.12
CA TYR A 382 -10.64 22.12 -6.74
C TYR A 382 -10.57 21.78 -8.24
N LYS A 383 -9.67 22.47 -8.94
CA LYS A 383 -9.34 22.30 -10.36
C LYS A 383 -8.04 23.03 -10.64
N ALA A 384 -7.40 22.75 -11.77
CA ALA A 384 -6.41 23.64 -12.35
C ALA A 384 -7.09 24.53 -13.41
N TRP A 385 -7.32 25.80 -13.08
CA TRP A 385 -7.82 26.82 -14.00
C TRP A 385 -6.63 27.66 -14.46
N LEU A 386 -6.29 27.56 -15.75
CA LEU A 386 -5.23 28.34 -16.40
C LEU A 386 -5.85 29.48 -17.21
N ASP A 387 -5.17 30.62 -17.26
CA ASP A 387 -5.57 31.82 -18.00
C ASP A 387 -6.97 32.34 -17.55
N GLY A 388 -7.80 32.86 -18.46
CA GLY A 388 -9.13 33.41 -18.13
C GLY A 388 -9.13 34.86 -17.64
N TYR A 389 -8.04 35.61 -17.84
CA TYR A 389 -7.86 36.98 -17.32
C TYR A 389 -8.25 38.08 -18.32
N GLY A 390 -8.36 37.76 -19.60
CA GLY A 390 -8.50 38.72 -20.70
C GLY A 390 -7.24 39.57 -20.95
N THR A 391 -6.07 39.12 -20.52
CA THR A 391 -4.80 39.85 -20.68
C THR A 391 -3.62 38.89 -20.85
N ALA A 392 -2.57 39.33 -21.55
CA ALA A 392 -1.49 38.47 -22.00
C ALA A 392 -0.79 37.75 -20.83
N THR A 393 -1.08 36.45 -20.70
CA THR A 393 -0.71 35.60 -19.56
C THR A 393 -0.18 34.25 -20.09
N THR A 394 0.51 33.48 -19.25
CA THR A 394 1.03 32.16 -19.61
C THR A 394 1.09 31.31 -18.36
N ASP A 395 -0.01 30.63 -18.08
CA ASP A 395 -0.09 29.73 -16.93
C ASP A 395 0.48 28.34 -17.18
N THR A 396 0.86 27.67 -16.09
CA THR A 396 1.36 26.30 -16.14
C THR A 396 0.87 25.48 -14.96
N VAL A 397 0.67 24.18 -15.18
CA VAL A 397 0.53 23.16 -14.13
C VAL A 397 1.22 21.87 -14.60
N ALA A 398 2.04 21.28 -13.75
CA ALA A 398 2.94 20.18 -14.12
C ALA A 398 3.21 19.21 -12.98
N GLN A 399 3.36 17.93 -13.31
CA GLN A 399 3.80 16.87 -12.41
C GLN A 399 4.84 15.99 -13.09
N SER A 400 5.84 15.53 -12.33
CA SER A 400 6.90 14.62 -12.81
C SER A 400 6.56 13.19 -12.41
N ILE A 401 6.47 12.29 -13.39
CA ILE A 401 6.00 10.91 -13.22
C ILE A 401 7.01 9.94 -13.83
N THR A 402 7.29 8.84 -13.13
CA THR A 402 8.08 7.71 -13.67
C THR A 402 7.14 6.65 -14.20
N ILE A 403 7.15 6.43 -15.51
CA ILE A 403 6.40 5.34 -16.15
C ILE A 403 7.27 4.06 -16.07
N PRO A 404 6.79 2.94 -15.49
CA PRO A 404 7.61 1.73 -15.38
C PRO A 404 7.99 1.15 -16.74
N ALA A 405 9.11 0.41 -16.79
CA ALA A 405 9.59 -0.21 -18.02
C ALA A 405 8.67 -1.38 -18.45
N GLY A 406 8.40 -1.48 -19.75
CA GLY A 406 7.55 -2.54 -20.32
C GLY A 406 6.04 -2.31 -20.25
N CYS A 407 5.59 -1.27 -19.54
CA CYS A 407 4.17 -0.89 -19.48
C CYS A 407 3.65 -0.23 -20.76
N ALA A 408 2.39 -0.49 -21.10
CA ALA A 408 1.60 0.50 -21.82
C ALA A 408 1.24 1.65 -20.86
N ALA A 409 1.15 2.87 -21.37
CA ALA A 409 0.87 4.06 -20.56
C ALA A 409 -0.13 4.98 -21.26
N ARG A 410 -1.11 5.48 -20.52
CA ARG A 410 -2.22 6.29 -21.03
C ARG A 410 -2.45 7.50 -20.14
N LEU A 411 -2.12 8.69 -20.67
CA LEU A 411 -2.57 9.95 -20.11
C LEU A 411 -4.07 10.13 -20.43
N SER A 412 -4.80 10.71 -19.49
CA SER A 412 -6.15 11.24 -19.65
C SER A 412 -6.39 12.38 -18.66
N PHE A 413 -7.32 13.25 -18.98
CA PHE A 413 -7.78 14.35 -18.12
C PHE A 413 -9.12 14.85 -18.66
N TRP A 414 -9.88 15.55 -17.83
CA TRP A 414 -11.05 16.31 -18.26
C TRP A 414 -10.67 17.75 -18.55
N LEU A 415 -11.23 18.30 -19.62
CA LEU A 415 -10.96 19.66 -20.09
C LEU A 415 -12.28 20.38 -20.40
N HIS A 416 -12.51 21.51 -19.74
CA HIS A 416 -13.46 22.53 -20.16
C HIS A 416 -12.69 23.74 -20.72
N ILE A 417 -13.29 24.42 -21.69
CA ILE A 417 -12.77 25.64 -22.30
C ILE A 417 -13.96 26.58 -22.48
N ASP A 418 -13.93 27.70 -21.76
CA ASP A 418 -14.80 28.86 -22.00
C ASP A 418 -13.99 29.97 -22.68
N THR A 419 -14.67 30.85 -23.42
CA THR A 419 -14.00 31.98 -24.08
C THR A 419 -14.96 33.11 -24.40
N ALA A 420 -14.44 34.35 -24.32
CA ALA A 420 -15.10 35.54 -24.85
C ALA A 420 -14.69 35.85 -26.30
N GLU A 421 -13.67 35.16 -26.86
CA GLU A 421 -13.27 35.32 -28.27
C GLU A 421 -14.32 34.71 -29.22
N THR A 422 -14.39 35.24 -30.45
CA THR A 422 -15.41 34.83 -31.42
C THR A 422 -14.86 34.57 -32.82
N GLY A 423 -15.49 33.63 -33.54
CA GLY A 423 -15.08 33.22 -34.88
C GLY A 423 -14.19 31.98 -34.87
N SER A 424 -13.21 31.93 -35.79
CA SER A 424 -12.33 30.76 -36.01
C SER A 424 -10.84 31.11 -35.99
N THR A 425 -10.48 32.29 -35.46
CA THR A 425 -9.08 32.67 -35.25
C THR A 425 -8.59 32.09 -33.92
N VAL A 426 -7.47 31.36 -33.97
CA VAL A 426 -6.74 30.96 -32.76
C VAL A 426 -5.98 32.16 -32.22
N TYR A 427 -6.27 32.54 -30.97
CA TYR A 427 -5.53 33.56 -30.22
C TYR A 427 -4.82 32.92 -29.02
N ASP A 428 -5.58 32.20 -28.21
CA ASP A 428 -5.14 31.62 -26.94
C ASP A 428 -4.90 30.11 -27.10
N THR A 429 -3.92 29.53 -26.41
CA THR A 429 -3.59 28.09 -26.57
C THR A 429 -3.24 27.38 -25.27
N LEU A 430 -3.88 26.21 -25.05
CA LEU A 430 -3.46 25.22 -24.07
C LEU A 430 -2.62 24.12 -24.74
N LYS A 431 -1.37 23.97 -24.33
CA LYS A 431 -0.47 22.90 -24.79
C LYS A 431 -0.37 21.80 -23.74
N VAL A 432 -0.69 20.57 -24.13
CA VAL A 432 -0.39 19.35 -23.37
C VAL A 432 1.01 18.92 -23.79
N GLN A 433 1.95 18.83 -22.86
CA GLN A 433 3.37 18.57 -23.16
C GLN A 433 3.93 17.44 -22.29
N VAL A 434 4.87 16.69 -22.86
CA VAL A 434 5.69 15.71 -22.15
C VAL A 434 7.14 16.17 -22.23
N LEU A 435 7.78 16.40 -21.09
CA LEU A 435 9.16 16.88 -20.99
C LEU A 435 10.05 15.81 -20.35
N ASN A 436 11.36 15.85 -20.63
CA ASN A 436 12.35 15.08 -19.86
C ASN A 436 12.71 15.78 -18.53
N SER A 437 13.48 15.09 -17.68
CA SER A 437 14.00 15.61 -16.41
C SER A 437 14.90 16.85 -16.52
N ALA A 438 15.36 17.19 -17.73
CA ALA A 438 16.10 18.43 -18.01
C ALA A 438 15.19 19.57 -18.55
N GLY A 439 13.87 19.42 -18.49
CA GLY A 439 12.89 20.42 -18.93
C GLY A 439 12.75 20.56 -20.45
N THR A 440 13.36 19.67 -21.24
CA THR A 440 13.23 19.67 -22.70
C THR A 440 11.93 18.99 -23.12
N VAL A 441 11.12 19.64 -23.94
CA VAL A 441 9.89 19.06 -24.51
C VAL A 441 10.23 17.89 -25.43
N LEU A 442 9.78 16.69 -25.07
CA LEU A 442 9.88 15.47 -25.87
C LEU A 442 8.73 15.33 -26.86
N SER A 443 7.53 15.76 -26.46
CA SER A 443 6.36 15.85 -27.35
C SER A 443 5.33 16.86 -26.85
N THR A 444 4.36 17.18 -27.70
CA THR A 444 3.17 17.95 -27.35
C THR A 444 1.96 17.18 -27.90
N PRO A 445 1.40 16.21 -27.14
CA PRO A 445 0.35 15.31 -27.65
C PRO A 445 -0.93 16.01 -28.15
N ALA A 446 -1.22 17.22 -27.65
CA ALA A 446 -2.24 18.09 -28.21
C ALA A 446 -1.94 19.58 -27.95
N THR A 447 -2.48 20.43 -28.81
CA THR A 447 -2.70 21.85 -28.55
C THR A 447 -4.20 22.12 -28.73
N TYR A 448 -4.83 22.71 -27.71
CA TYR A 448 -6.18 23.27 -27.77
C TYR A 448 -6.11 24.79 -27.78
N SER A 449 -7.24 25.44 -28.00
CA SER A 449 -7.35 26.89 -28.17
C SER A 449 -8.77 27.38 -27.93
N ASN A 450 -8.96 28.70 -27.91
CA ASN A 450 -10.27 29.36 -27.84
C ASN A 450 -11.29 28.80 -28.86
N VAL A 451 -10.87 28.45 -30.08
CA VAL A 451 -11.76 27.85 -31.11
C VAL A 451 -12.18 26.39 -30.82
N ASN A 452 -11.76 25.83 -29.68
CA ASN A 452 -12.18 24.52 -29.19
C ASN A 452 -13.14 24.62 -27.99
N ALA A 453 -13.61 25.82 -27.65
CA ALA A 453 -14.62 26.04 -26.62
C ALA A 453 -15.90 25.23 -26.85
N ALA A 454 -16.41 24.65 -25.77
CA ALA A 454 -17.57 23.76 -25.78
C ALA A 454 -18.22 23.72 -24.39
N ALA A 455 -19.55 23.55 -24.33
CA ALA A 455 -20.28 23.51 -23.07
C ALA A 455 -19.87 22.28 -22.21
N GLY A 456 -19.39 22.55 -20.99
CA GLY A 456 -18.97 21.53 -20.03
C GLY A 456 -17.62 20.87 -20.33
N PHE A 457 -17.24 19.95 -19.46
CA PHE A 457 -16.00 19.18 -19.59
C PHE A 457 -16.12 18.06 -20.61
N ALA A 458 -15.01 17.78 -21.30
CA ALA A 458 -14.88 16.59 -22.14
C ALA A 458 -13.51 15.91 -21.91
N GLN A 459 -13.54 14.60 -21.65
CA GLN A 459 -12.32 13.84 -21.43
C GLN A 459 -11.42 13.84 -22.69
N ARG A 460 -10.11 13.83 -22.46
CA ARG A 460 -9.04 13.69 -23.44
C ARG A 460 -8.17 12.50 -23.04
N SER A 461 -7.52 11.84 -24.00
CA SER A 461 -6.58 10.75 -23.70
C SER A 461 -5.50 10.59 -24.77
N PHE A 462 -4.29 10.26 -24.33
CA PHE A 462 -3.09 10.11 -25.15
C PHE A 462 -2.28 8.89 -24.73
N ASP A 463 -1.71 8.19 -25.71
CA ASP A 463 -0.77 7.09 -25.48
C ASP A 463 0.63 7.66 -25.17
N LEU A 464 1.17 7.31 -24.00
CA LEU A 464 2.50 7.67 -23.52
C LEU A 464 3.44 6.45 -23.41
N SER A 465 3.07 5.28 -23.94
CA SER A 465 3.85 4.03 -23.82
C SER A 465 5.27 4.13 -24.38
N ALA A 466 5.52 5.06 -25.31
CA ALA A 466 6.86 5.39 -25.82
C ALA A 466 7.83 5.95 -24.75
N TYR A 467 7.30 6.34 -23.59
CA TYR A 467 8.06 6.84 -22.43
C TYR A 467 8.19 5.80 -21.30
N ALA A 468 7.79 4.54 -21.53
CA ALA A 468 7.98 3.46 -20.56
C ALA A 468 9.45 3.29 -20.17
N GLY A 469 9.72 3.19 -18.86
CA GLY A 469 11.06 3.16 -18.28
C GLY A 469 11.72 4.54 -18.12
N GLN A 470 10.98 5.64 -18.28
CA GLN A 470 11.50 7.00 -18.14
C GLN A 470 10.70 7.83 -17.11
N THR A 471 11.40 8.75 -16.44
CA THR A 471 10.77 9.86 -15.72
C THR A 471 10.50 11.00 -16.68
N VAL A 472 9.24 11.39 -16.81
CA VAL A 472 8.77 12.47 -17.69
C VAL A 472 7.87 13.43 -16.92
N THR A 473 7.94 14.71 -17.25
CA THR A 473 7.02 15.72 -16.72
C THR A 473 5.85 15.88 -17.67
N VAL A 474 4.64 15.53 -17.21
CA VAL A 474 3.39 15.95 -17.86
C VAL A 474 3.16 17.40 -17.47
N LYS A 475 3.13 18.28 -18.46
CA LYS A 475 2.95 19.72 -18.28
C LYS A 475 1.83 20.24 -19.15
N PHE A 476 0.91 20.97 -18.54
CA PHE A 476 -0.04 21.83 -19.22
C PHE A 476 0.50 23.26 -19.21
N THR A 477 0.42 23.94 -20.35
CA THR A 477 0.82 25.35 -20.50
C THR A 477 -0.30 26.10 -21.21
N GLY A 478 -0.97 26.98 -20.47
CA GLY A 478 -1.86 28.01 -21.01
C GLY A 478 -1.05 29.15 -21.64
N THR A 479 -1.70 29.96 -22.47
CA THR A 479 -1.14 31.17 -23.08
C THR A 479 -2.32 32.00 -23.58
N GLU A 480 -2.64 33.07 -22.87
CA GLU A 480 -3.70 34.03 -23.22
C GLU A 480 -3.16 35.21 -24.04
N GLY A 481 -3.99 35.71 -24.96
CA GLY A 481 -3.83 36.96 -25.67
C GLY A 481 -4.21 38.18 -24.82
N SER A 482 -4.17 39.37 -25.42
CA SER A 482 -4.18 40.64 -24.67
C SER A 482 -5.52 41.40 -24.67
N LYS A 483 -6.69 40.73 -24.78
CA LYS A 483 -7.97 41.42 -24.97
C LYS A 483 -9.24 40.77 -24.40
N LEU A 484 -9.46 39.50 -24.68
CA LEU A 484 -10.66 38.74 -24.30
C LEU A 484 -10.20 37.45 -23.63
N GLN A 485 -11.01 36.94 -22.70
CA GLN A 485 -10.61 35.80 -21.88
C GLN A 485 -10.75 34.48 -22.62
N THR A 486 -9.87 33.52 -22.31
CA THR A 486 -10.10 32.10 -22.54
C THR A 486 -9.64 31.29 -21.33
N SER A 487 -10.61 30.80 -20.53
CA SER A 487 -10.39 29.83 -19.46
C SER A 487 -9.99 28.47 -20.03
N PHE A 488 -8.90 27.89 -19.51
CA PHE A 488 -8.57 26.47 -19.71
C PHE A 488 -8.66 25.74 -18.37
N VAL A 489 -9.77 25.01 -18.16
CA VAL A 489 -10.05 24.34 -16.89
C VAL A 489 -9.78 22.84 -17.01
N ILE A 490 -8.84 22.34 -16.20
CA ILE A 490 -8.33 20.98 -16.22
C ILE A 490 -8.63 20.32 -14.88
N ASP A 491 -9.13 19.09 -14.94
CA ASP A 491 -9.49 18.31 -13.77
C ASP A 491 -9.32 16.79 -14.03
N ASP A 492 -9.36 15.98 -12.96
CA ASP A 492 -9.32 14.51 -13.00
C ASP A 492 -8.17 13.96 -13.89
N VAL A 493 -6.95 14.46 -13.66
CA VAL A 493 -5.76 14.10 -14.44
C VAL A 493 -5.25 12.72 -14.03
N ALA A 494 -5.03 11.85 -15.01
CA ALA A 494 -4.71 10.45 -14.82
C ALA A 494 -3.64 9.98 -15.81
N LEU A 495 -2.60 9.30 -15.34
CA LEU A 495 -1.64 8.55 -16.16
C LEU A 495 -1.68 7.09 -15.71
N ALA A 496 -2.57 6.33 -16.35
CA ALA A 496 -2.73 4.90 -16.07
C ALA A 496 -1.69 4.07 -16.82
N VAL A 497 -1.21 2.99 -16.21
CA VAL A 497 -0.37 1.97 -16.84
C VAL A 497 -1.00 0.58 -16.78
N SER A 498 -0.60 -0.31 -17.68
CA SER A 498 -1.10 -1.69 -17.84
C SER A 498 -0.16 -2.55 -18.70
#